data_AF-A0A2A3YEB6-F1
#
_entry.id   AF-A0A2A3YEB6-F1
#
_cell.length_a   1.000
_cell.length_b   1.000
_cell.length_c   1.000
_cell.angle_alpha   90.00
_cell.angle_beta   90.00
_cell.angle_gamma   90.00
#
_symmetry.space_group_name_H-M   'P 1'
#
loop_
_entity.id
_entity.type
_entity.pdbx_description
1 polymer ?
#
loop_
_entity_poly.entity_id
_entity_poly.type
_entity_poly.pdbx_seq_one_letter_code
_entity_poly.pdbx_strand_id
1 'polypeptide(L)'
;MISHRIEGKSVCGTCRRRQPEAKEACIRCGHDRLVQNRTADGPICPQCAPGKIEPCVHCGRERRVRVKFLGGATCDPCFSIIRGTRRPCPRCGTVGLVASVADDGTLACSACTGVRSRFICAECGVEDIRNGKRCYPCLARIAIDDLFAAGTPARRRALEPLRQRLFEHPEPKSMARWPGRSASAAILCEILTEDIELTHEALDRHPTVQAASLLRHSLVDVGALEPRDTASVQFMAWIDTFLQGRPEHITRTLGPFCRWHVPARIRLFVQRNGITDGTFVRARRVCRIAADFLAHLDTDGIELKTAPQDAVESYLDRYPRNFEPLAVFLRWASQRGIAERIHPVPSPYAIPYTAYPIDTYRAWMHRFATDETIRLRTRICGLLAGISGRPSTTIAGLTTASIIDDTDGMQLRLGATPFQLPPPLPALIRRQLATPRRWDTESTWIFPSKLRAGEHVHASRFTTELQHLNCGLVELRGAALLNLAATMPVAPLCDLTGASPNVAARWQTVAASAYAQYPAIRPRAEPDHSISVRSRANE
;
A
#
# COMPACT_ATOMS: atom_id res chain seq x y z
N MET A 1 -47.76 -27.61 -28.58
CA MET A 1 -46.59 -28.28 -27.96
C MET A 1 -46.19 -29.42 -28.88
N ILE A 2 -45.15 -29.25 -29.69
CA ILE A 2 -44.69 -30.32 -30.60
C ILE A 2 -43.87 -31.30 -29.77
N SER A 3 -44.41 -32.50 -29.52
CA SER A 3 -43.69 -33.60 -28.89
C SER A 3 -42.84 -34.30 -29.96
N HIS A 4 -41.54 -34.40 -29.73
CA HIS A 4 -40.65 -35.19 -30.58
C HIS A 4 -40.53 -36.58 -29.98
N ARG A 5 -40.55 -37.64 -30.79
CA ARG A 5 -40.31 -39.01 -30.29
C ARG A 5 -38.84 -39.37 -30.44
N ILE A 6 -38.22 -39.81 -29.36
CA ILE A 6 -36.89 -40.43 -29.34
C ILE A 6 -37.09 -41.79 -28.68
N GLU A 7 -36.71 -42.88 -29.36
CA GLU A 7 -36.92 -44.26 -28.89
C GLU A 7 -38.37 -44.54 -28.41
N GLY A 8 -39.35 -44.04 -29.17
CA GLY A 8 -40.78 -44.22 -28.84
C GLY A 8 -41.32 -43.34 -27.70
N LYS A 9 -40.48 -42.59 -26.97
CA LYS A 9 -40.90 -41.69 -25.88
C LYS A 9 -41.04 -40.26 -26.37
N SER A 10 -42.15 -39.61 -26.02
CA SER A 10 -42.37 -38.19 -26.30
C SER A 10 -41.50 -37.31 -25.40
N VAL A 11 -40.61 -36.53 -25.99
CA VAL A 11 -39.70 -35.61 -25.29
C VAL A 11 -40.03 -34.17 -25.63
N CYS A 12 -39.98 -33.29 -24.63
CA CYS A 12 -40.17 -31.86 -24.82
C CYS A 12 -38.96 -31.24 -25.53
N GLY A 13 -39.14 -30.06 -26.13
CA GLY A 13 -38.08 -29.37 -26.89
C GLY A 13 -36.80 -29.10 -26.08
N THR A 14 -36.92 -28.88 -24.76
CA THR A 14 -35.76 -28.69 -23.87
C THR A 14 -34.98 -29.98 -23.66
N CYS A 15 -35.68 -31.10 -23.44
CA CYS A 15 -35.04 -32.42 -23.28
C CYS A 15 -34.41 -32.91 -24.59
N ARG A 16 -35.06 -32.67 -25.75
CA ARG A 16 -34.47 -32.94 -27.06
C ARG A 16 -33.15 -32.20 -27.27
N ARG A 17 -33.06 -30.91 -26.91
CA ARG A 17 -31.83 -30.11 -27.03
C ARG A 17 -30.68 -30.56 -26.11
N ARG A 18 -30.95 -31.41 -25.12
CA ARG A 18 -29.91 -31.98 -24.24
C ARG A 18 -29.30 -33.27 -24.81
N GLN A 19 -29.95 -33.91 -25.78
CA GLN A 19 -29.48 -35.13 -26.44
C GLN A 19 -28.17 -34.84 -27.22
N PRO A 20 -27.19 -35.77 -27.23
CA PRO A 20 -25.98 -35.62 -28.03
C PRO A 20 -26.26 -35.43 -29.52
N GLU A 21 -27.24 -36.17 -30.05
CA GLU A 21 -27.71 -36.15 -31.45
C GLU A 21 -28.29 -34.80 -31.89
N ALA A 22 -28.65 -33.93 -30.94
CA ALA A 22 -29.11 -32.57 -31.24
C ALA A 22 -27.96 -31.60 -31.54
N LYS A 23 -26.71 -32.02 -31.37
CA LYS A 23 -25.50 -31.24 -31.60
C LYS A 23 -24.77 -31.78 -32.83
N GLU A 24 -24.33 -30.88 -33.70
CA GLU A 24 -23.58 -31.20 -34.90
C GLU A 24 -22.33 -30.30 -34.97
N ALA A 25 -21.29 -30.76 -35.67
CA ALA A 25 -20.05 -30.02 -35.85
C ALA A 25 -20.31 -28.74 -36.63
N CYS A 26 -20.08 -27.58 -36.01
CA CYS A 26 -20.30 -26.31 -36.67
C CYS A 26 -19.23 -26.07 -37.75
N ILE A 27 -19.64 -25.78 -38.98
CA ILE A 27 -18.71 -25.56 -40.12
C ILE A 27 -17.74 -24.37 -39.93
N ARG A 28 -18.00 -23.47 -38.98
CA ARG A 28 -17.16 -22.29 -38.71
C ARG A 28 -16.17 -22.48 -37.56
N CYS A 29 -16.54 -23.19 -36.50
CA CYS A 29 -15.68 -23.36 -35.33
C CYS A 29 -15.28 -24.82 -35.06
N GLY A 30 -15.81 -25.78 -35.80
CA GLY A 30 -15.51 -27.22 -35.66
C GLY A 30 -16.03 -27.87 -34.38
N HIS A 31 -16.71 -27.14 -33.48
CA HIS A 31 -17.21 -27.69 -32.22
C HIS A 31 -18.64 -28.22 -32.38
N ASP A 32 -18.91 -29.38 -31.75
CA ASP A 32 -20.25 -29.95 -31.67
C ASP A 32 -21.16 -29.11 -30.79
N ARG A 33 -22.13 -28.45 -31.43
CA ARG A 33 -23.05 -27.52 -30.77
C ARG A 33 -24.44 -27.67 -31.37
N LEU A 34 -25.44 -27.16 -30.65
CA LEU A 34 -26.79 -27.03 -31.19
C LEU A 34 -26.74 -26.25 -32.51
N VAL A 35 -27.45 -26.74 -33.53
CA VAL A 35 -27.55 -26.06 -34.83
C VAL A 35 -28.52 -24.88 -34.71
N GLN A 36 -28.05 -23.68 -35.07
CA GLN A 36 -28.89 -22.48 -35.12
C GLN A 36 -29.41 -22.22 -36.53
N ASN A 37 -28.50 -22.22 -37.51
CA ASN A 37 -28.81 -22.03 -38.93
C ASN A 37 -28.22 -23.21 -39.72
N ARG A 38 -28.97 -23.74 -40.69
CA ARG A 38 -28.41 -24.65 -41.71
C ARG A 38 -28.17 -23.83 -42.98
N THR A 39 -26.92 -23.80 -43.44
CA THR A 39 -26.54 -23.21 -44.73
C THR A 39 -26.26 -24.31 -45.76
N ALA A 40 -26.12 -23.95 -47.03
CA ALA A 40 -25.76 -24.90 -48.08
C ALA A 40 -24.47 -25.67 -47.76
N ASP A 41 -23.50 -25.01 -47.12
CA ASP A 41 -22.21 -25.59 -46.73
C ASP A 41 -22.26 -26.40 -45.41
N GLY A 42 -23.40 -26.44 -44.71
CA GLY A 42 -23.57 -27.20 -43.47
C GLY A 42 -24.09 -26.41 -42.25
N PRO A 43 -24.09 -27.00 -41.05
CA PRO A 43 -24.70 -26.40 -39.86
C PRO A 43 -23.81 -25.33 -39.19
N ILE A 44 -24.44 -24.23 -38.76
CA ILE A 44 -23.79 -23.14 -38.04
C ILE A 44 -24.36 -23.03 -36.62
N CYS A 45 -23.48 -23.00 -35.62
CA CYS A 45 -23.86 -22.86 -34.21
C CYS A 45 -24.29 -21.41 -33.86
N PRO A 46 -25.06 -21.19 -32.76
CA PRO A 46 -25.53 -19.87 -32.36
C PRO A 46 -24.43 -18.82 -32.17
N GLN A 47 -23.21 -19.25 -31.82
CA GLN A 47 -22.08 -18.34 -31.62
C GLN A 47 -21.48 -17.86 -32.94
N CYS A 48 -21.40 -18.75 -33.94
CA CYS A 48 -20.85 -18.48 -35.26
C CYS A 48 -21.89 -17.99 -36.28
N ALA A 49 -23.18 -18.18 -36.00
CA ALA A 49 -24.26 -17.65 -36.81
C ALA A 49 -24.16 -16.12 -36.87
N PRO A 50 -24.36 -15.49 -38.04
CA PRO A 50 -24.41 -14.04 -38.15
C PRO A 50 -25.46 -13.52 -37.18
N GLY A 51 -25.03 -12.81 -36.14
CA GLY A 51 -25.97 -12.16 -35.23
C GLY A 51 -26.57 -10.94 -35.93
N LYS A 52 -27.83 -10.64 -35.64
CA LYS A 52 -28.46 -9.42 -36.16
C LYS A 52 -27.61 -8.21 -35.77
N ILE A 53 -27.28 -7.37 -36.74
CA ILE A 53 -26.59 -6.08 -36.53
C ILE A 53 -27.67 -5.01 -36.55
N GLU A 54 -27.72 -4.22 -35.49
CA GLU A 54 -28.63 -3.09 -35.35
C GLU A 54 -27.85 -1.95 -34.66
N PRO A 55 -28.24 -0.68 -34.86
CA PRO A 55 -27.66 0.43 -34.11
C PRO A 55 -27.92 0.25 -32.62
N CYS A 56 -26.85 0.34 -31.81
CA CYS A 56 -26.95 0.23 -30.37
C CYS A 56 -27.58 1.50 -29.79
N VAL A 57 -28.66 1.37 -29.02
CA VAL A 57 -29.40 2.51 -28.42
C VAL A 57 -28.56 3.35 -27.45
N HIS A 58 -27.44 2.80 -26.95
CA HIS A 58 -26.56 3.50 -26.00
C HIS A 58 -25.31 4.13 -26.61
N CYS A 59 -24.79 3.58 -27.72
CA CYS A 59 -23.55 4.10 -28.32
C CYS A 59 -23.72 4.50 -29.79
N GLY A 60 -24.90 4.33 -30.38
CA GLY A 60 -25.21 4.62 -31.78
C GLY A 60 -24.56 3.68 -32.80
N ARG A 61 -23.52 2.94 -32.42
CA ARG A 61 -22.74 2.10 -33.35
C ARG A 61 -23.52 0.86 -33.76
N GLU A 62 -23.48 0.54 -35.05
CA GLU A 62 -23.95 -0.73 -35.59
C GLU A 62 -23.09 -1.88 -35.08
N ARG A 63 -23.69 -2.73 -34.26
CA ARG A 63 -23.00 -3.87 -33.64
C ARG A 63 -23.95 -5.06 -33.55
N ARG A 64 -23.36 -6.25 -33.40
CA ARG A 64 -24.12 -7.46 -33.10
C ARG A 64 -24.98 -7.23 -31.84
N VAL A 65 -26.29 -7.45 -31.97
CA VAL A 65 -27.24 -7.33 -30.87
C VAL A 65 -26.96 -8.41 -29.82
N ARG A 66 -26.66 -7.99 -28.59
CA ARG A 66 -26.46 -8.87 -27.44
C ARG A 66 -27.78 -9.13 -26.72
N VAL A 67 -28.55 -8.07 -26.49
CA VAL A 67 -29.85 -8.10 -25.83
C VAL A 67 -30.72 -6.98 -26.40
N LYS A 68 -32.04 -7.15 -26.35
CA LYS A 68 -33.01 -6.08 -26.61
C LYS A 68 -33.70 -5.70 -25.30
N PHE A 69 -33.62 -4.43 -24.93
CA PHE A 69 -34.41 -3.83 -23.83
C PHE A 69 -35.68 -3.20 -24.42
N LEU A 70 -36.61 -2.76 -23.56
CA LEU A 70 -37.56 -1.72 -23.97
C LEU A 70 -36.71 -0.55 -24.52
N GLY A 71 -37.03 -0.02 -25.70
CA GLY A 71 -36.22 1.03 -26.35
C GLY A 71 -35.19 0.56 -27.39
N GLY A 72 -34.86 -0.74 -27.48
CA GLY A 72 -34.17 -1.30 -28.67
C GLY A 72 -32.92 -2.15 -28.42
N ALA A 73 -32.10 -2.30 -29.46
CA ALA A 73 -30.93 -3.18 -29.47
C ALA A 73 -29.75 -2.64 -28.65
N THR A 74 -29.12 -3.51 -27.85
CA THR A 74 -27.92 -3.20 -27.07
C THR A 74 -26.78 -4.14 -27.46
N CYS A 75 -25.61 -3.56 -27.73
CA CYS A 75 -24.38 -4.30 -28.02
C CYS A 75 -23.71 -4.86 -26.75
N ASP A 76 -22.83 -5.85 -26.90
CA ASP A 76 -22.18 -6.52 -25.76
C ASP A 76 -21.32 -5.61 -24.87
N PRO A 77 -20.51 -4.66 -25.41
CA PRO A 77 -19.77 -3.71 -24.57
C PRO A 77 -20.67 -2.81 -23.72
N CYS A 78 -21.72 -2.23 -24.31
CA CYS A 78 -22.69 -1.42 -23.58
C CYS A 78 -23.45 -2.26 -22.54
N PHE A 79 -23.86 -3.48 -22.91
CA PHE A 79 -24.48 -4.41 -21.98
C PHE A 79 -23.58 -4.72 -20.78
N SER A 80 -22.28 -4.94 -21.03
CA SER A 80 -21.28 -5.25 -20.01
C SER A 80 -21.07 -4.09 -19.02
N ILE A 81 -21.03 -2.85 -19.52
CA ILE A 81 -21.00 -1.64 -18.68
C ILE A 81 -22.29 -1.55 -17.86
N ILE A 82 -23.45 -1.69 -18.50
CA ILE A 82 -24.75 -1.57 -17.83
C ILE A 82 -24.89 -2.56 -16.68
N ARG A 83 -24.56 -3.84 -16.90
CA ARG A 83 -24.66 -4.87 -15.86
C ARG A 83 -23.55 -4.81 -14.80
N GLY A 84 -22.52 -4.00 -15.03
CA GLY A 84 -21.26 -4.03 -14.27
C GLY A 84 -21.00 -2.76 -13.46
N THR A 85 -21.84 -1.73 -13.60
CA THR A 85 -21.61 -0.41 -13.04
C THR A 85 -22.81 0.07 -12.25
N ARG A 86 -22.59 0.40 -10.97
CA ARG A 86 -23.56 1.16 -10.17
C ARG A 86 -23.43 2.63 -10.51
N ARG A 87 -24.57 3.33 -10.65
CA ARG A 87 -24.62 4.75 -11.00
C ARG A 87 -25.88 5.40 -10.40
N PRO A 88 -25.88 6.72 -10.16
CA PRO A 88 -27.10 7.42 -9.78
C PRO A 88 -28.15 7.29 -10.88
N CYS A 89 -29.39 7.00 -10.50
CA CYS A 89 -30.53 7.01 -11.41
C CYS A 89 -30.80 8.45 -11.88
N PRO A 90 -30.92 8.72 -13.19
CA PRO A 90 -31.24 10.05 -13.71
C PRO A 90 -32.58 10.62 -13.23
N ARG A 91 -33.53 9.75 -12.80
CA ARG A 91 -34.87 10.16 -12.36
C ARG A 91 -34.99 10.37 -10.86
N CYS A 92 -34.45 9.47 -10.03
CA CYS A 92 -34.60 9.52 -8.56
C CYS A 92 -33.29 9.79 -7.80
N GLY A 93 -32.14 9.88 -8.47
CA GLY A 93 -30.84 10.11 -7.85
C GLY A 93 -30.25 8.93 -7.08
N THR A 94 -31.02 7.89 -6.75
CA THR A 94 -30.53 6.73 -6.00
C THR A 94 -29.40 6.00 -6.75
N VAL A 95 -28.28 5.77 -6.06
CA VAL A 95 -27.13 5.03 -6.62
C VAL A 95 -27.41 3.53 -6.56
N GLY A 96 -27.48 2.89 -7.72
CA GLY A 96 -27.76 1.46 -7.84
C GLY A 96 -27.43 0.91 -9.22
N LEU A 97 -27.86 -0.31 -9.51
CA LEU A 97 -27.78 -0.85 -10.86
C LEU A 97 -28.87 -0.20 -11.72
N VAL A 98 -28.47 0.70 -12.62
CA VAL A 98 -29.37 1.34 -13.58
C VAL A 98 -29.29 0.56 -14.89
N ALA A 99 -30.25 -0.35 -15.08
CA ALA A 99 -30.25 -1.30 -16.19
C ALA A 99 -31.60 -1.46 -16.90
N SER A 100 -32.63 -0.73 -16.46
CA SER A 100 -33.90 -0.61 -17.18
C SER A 100 -33.86 0.61 -18.11
N VAL A 101 -34.63 0.56 -19.18
CA VAL A 101 -34.80 1.67 -20.12
C VAL A 101 -36.21 2.21 -19.94
N ALA A 102 -36.33 3.51 -19.73
CA ALA A 102 -37.61 4.19 -19.63
C ALA A 102 -38.21 4.47 -21.03
N ASP A 103 -39.45 4.94 -21.06
CA ASP A 103 -40.19 5.18 -22.31
C ASP A 103 -39.54 6.22 -23.22
N ASP A 104 -38.77 7.15 -22.64
CA ASP A 104 -37.98 8.17 -23.33
C ASP A 104 -36.61 7.66 -23.84
N GLY A 105 -36.33 6.37 -23.69
CA GLY A 105 -35.05 5.74 -24.08
C GLY A 105 -33.91 5.95 -23.07
N THR A 106 -34.12 6.66 -21.97
CA THR A 106 -33.09 6.87 -20.94
C THR A 106 -32.92 5.64 -20.04
N LEU A 107 -31.69 5.41 -19.56
CA LEU A 107 -31.44 4.38 -18.56
C LEU A 107 -31.91 4.86 -17.18
N ALA A 108 -32.81 4.13 -16.56
CA ALA A 108 -33.33 4.41 -15.21
C ALA A 108 -33.39 3.11 -14.37
N CYS A 109 -33.57 3.25 -13.05
CA CYS A 109 -33.73 2.09 -12.16
C CYS A 109 -35.09 1.41 -12.40
N SER A 110 -35.20 0.13 -12.03
CA SER A 110 -36.44 -0.63 -12.28
C SER A 110 -37.67 0.02 -11.64
N ALA A 111 -37.50 0.60 -10.44
CA ALA A 111 -38.56 1.30 -9.72
C ALA A 111 -39.09 2.51 -10.52
N CYS A 112 -38.21 3.33 -11.09
CA CYS A 112 -38.62 4.50 -11.90
C CYS A 112 -39.21 4.15 -13.26
N THR A 113 -38.90 2.96 -13.79
CA THR A 113 -39.45 2.49 -15.08
C THR A 113 -40.73 1.68 -14.94
N GLY A 114 -41.04 1.17 -13.74
CA GLY A 114 -42.10 0.16 -13.54
C GLY A 114 -41.79 -1.21 -14.18
N VAL A 115 -40.68 -1.36 -14.91
CA VAL A 115 -40.29 -2.59 -15.60
C VAL A 115 -39.52 -3.48 -14.63
N ARG A 116 -39.98 -4.73 -14.48
CA ARG A 116 -39.28 -5.74 -13.68
C ARG A 116 -37.87 -5.97 -14.23
N SER A 117 -36.86 -5.66 -13.42
CA SER A 117 -35.47 -5.84 -13.82
C SER A 117 -35.12 -7.30 -14.03
N ARG A 118 -34.36 -7.57 -15.09
CA ARG A 118 -33.72 -8.87 -15.32
C ARG A 118 -32.54 -9.12 -14.39
N PHE A 119 -32.18 -8.18 -13.52
CA PHE A 119 -31.04 -8.24 -12.61
C PHE A 119 -31.43 -8.43 -11.15
N ILE A 120 -32.71 -8.71 -10.88
CA ILE A 120 -33.20 -9.12 -9.57
C ILE A 120 -32.48 -10.40 -9.11
N CYS A 121 -31.88 -10.35 -7.94
CA CYS A 121 -31.26 -11.48 -7.27
C CYS A 121 -32.32 -12.52 -6.88
N ALA A 122 -32.10 -13.78 -7.21
CA ALA A 122 -32.99 -14.87 -6.81
C ALA A 122 -32.96 -15.17 -5.30
N GLU A 123 -31.94 -14.68 -4.58
CA GLU A 123 -31.76 -14.91 -3.14
C GLU A 123 -32.39 -13.79 -2.31
N CYS A 124 -32.00 -12.53 -2.56
CA CYS A 124 -32.43 -11.38 -1.75
C CYS A 124 -33.48 -10.49 -2.42
N GLY A 125 -33.85 -10.75 -3.68
CA GLY A 125 -34.82 -9.93 -4.42
C GLY A 125 -34.33 -8.54 -4.85
N VAL A 126 -33.13 -8.13 -4.45
CA VAL A 126 -32.57 -6.80 -4.79
C VAL A 126 -32.03 -6.78 -6.23
N GLU A 127 -32.26 -5.69 -6.94
CA GLU A 127 -31.63 -5.40 -8.23
C GLU A 127 -30.16 -4.97 -8.02
N ASP A 128 -29.21 -5.81 -8.45
CA ASP A 128 -27.79 -5.50 -8.31
C ASP A 128 -26.93 -6.27 -9.33
N ILE A 129 -25.63 -5.92 -9.37
CA ILE A 129 -24.62 -6.61 -10.18
C ILE A 129 -24.59 -8.10 -9.76
N ARG A 130 -24.89 -8.97 -10.72
CA ARG A 130 -25.03 -10.42 -10.51
C ARG A 130 -24.10 -11.28 -11.35
N ASN A 131 -23.83 -12.47 -10.83
CA ASN A 131 -23.26 -13.59 -11.57
C ASN A 131 -24.26 -14.76 -11.53
N GLY A 132 -24.63 -15.29 -12.70
CA GLY A 132 -25.75 -16.22 -12.79
C GLY A 132 -27.03 -15.59 -12.21
N LYS A 133 -27.74 -16.31 -11.33
CA LYS A 133 -29.02 -15.88 -10.73
C LYS A 133 -28.89 -15.05 -9.45
N ARG A 134 -27.68 -14.86 -8.90
CA ARG A 134 -27.46 -14.20 -7.60
C ARG A 134 -26.57 -12.97 -7.71
N CYS A 135 -26.85 -11.94 -6.92
CA CYS A 135 -25.98 -10.78 -6.79
C CYS A 135 -24.66 -11.17 -6.11
N TYR A 136 -23.61 -10.37 -6.32
CA TYR A 136 -22.32 -10.63 -5.68
C TYR A 136 -22.36 -10.63 -4.14
N PRO A 137 -23.13 -9.76 -3.45
CA PRO A 137 -23.28 -9.84 -2.00
C PRO A 137 -23.80 -11.20 -1.52
N CYS A 138 -24.87 -11.73 -2.13
CA CYS A 138 -25.39 -13.05 -1.76
C CYS A 138 -24.39 -14.17 -2.09
N LEU A 139 -23.68 -14.08 -3.21
CA LEU A 139 -22.64 -15.06 -3.55
C LEU A 139 -21.47 -15.02 -2.56
N ALA A 140 -21.08 -13.84 -2.08
CA ALA A 140 -20.07 -13.71 -1.03
C ALA A 140 -20.53 -14.36 0.26
N ARG A 141 -21.78 -14.08 0.69
CA ARG A 141 -22.35 -14.67 1.90
C ARG A 141 -22.37 -16.20 1.83
N ILE A 142 -22.89 -16.76 0.74
CA ILE A 142 -22.90 -18.22 0.51
C ILE A 142 -21.48 -18.79 0.55
N ALA A 143 -20.53 -18.19 -0.17
CA ALA A 143 -19.16 -18.71 -0.21
C ALA A 143 -18.46 -18.66 1.16
N ILE A 144 -18.75 -17.65 1.98
CA ILE A 144 -18.23 -17.55 3.35
C ILE A 144 -18.95 -18.54 4.27
N ASP A 145 -20.26 -18.69 4.14
CA ASP A 145 -21.05 -19.69 4.89
C ASP A 145 -20.53 -21.11 4.63
N ASP A 146 -20.29 -21.45 3.36
CA ASP A 146 -19.75 -22.75 2.95
C ASP A 146 -18.37 -23.00 3.55
N LEU A 147 -17.50 -21.97 3.61
CA LEU A 147 -16.18 -22.07 4.26
C LEU A 147 -16.31 -22.35 5.77
N PHE A 148 -17.23 -21.64 6.45
CA PHE A 148 -17.43 -21.82 7.90
C PHE A 148 -18.18 -23.12 8.24
N ALA A 149 -18.97 -23.66 7.32
CA ALA A 149 -19.68 -24.92 7.50
C ALA A 149 -18.73 -26.11 7.78
N ALA A 150 -17.51 -26.07 7.23
CA ALA A 150 -16.49 -27.09 7.45
C ALA A 150 -15.91 -27.09 8.89
N GLY A 151 -16.08 -26.01 9.66
CA GLY A 151 -15.43 -25.87 10.96
C GLY A 151 -16.09 -26.65 12.11
N THR A 152 -15.41 -26.75 13.24
CA THR A 152 -16.01 -27.27 14.48
C THR A 152 -16.97 -26.25 15.11
N PRO A 153 -17.95 -26.67 15.94
CA PRO A 153 -18.82 -25.73 16.65
C PRO A 153 -18.05 -24.76 17.56
N ALA A 154 -16.92 -25.18 18.12
CA ALA A 154 -16.06 -24.32 18.94
C ALA A 154 -15.38 -23.23 18.08
N ARG A 155 -14.76 -23.62 16.96
CA ARG A 155 -14.08 -22.68 16.05
C ARG A 155 -15.03 -21.72 15.36
N ARG A 156 -16.21 -22.18 14.95
CA ARG A 156 -17.25 -21.28 14.40
C ARG A 156 -17.63 -20.19 15.38
N ARG A 157 -17.82 -20.51 16.66
CA ARG A 157 -18.13 -19.51 17.70
C ARG A 157 -16.97 -18.54 17.92
N ALA A 158 -15.74 -19.05 18.02
CA ALA A 158 -14.57 -18.21 18.22
C ALA A 158 -14.29 -17.24 17.05
N LEU A 159 -14.64 -17.63 15.82
CA LEU A 159 -14.36 -16.87 14.60
C LEU A 159 -15.60 -16.15 14.03
N GLU A 160 -16.72 -16.14 14.74
CA GLU A 160 -17.94 -15.42 14.31
C GLU A 160 -17.71 -13.91 14.09
N PRO A 161 -16.91 -13.19 14.92
CA PRO A 161 -16.55 -11.80 14.63
C PRO A 161 -15.84 -11.62 13.27
N LEU A 162 -14.96 -12.56 12.91
CA LEU A 162 -14.31 -12.57 11.59
C LEU A 162 -15.32 -12.81 10.48
N ARG A 163 -16.24 -13.76 10.67
CA ARG A 163 -17.29 -14.08 9.69
C ARG A 163 -18.15 -12.87 9.39
N GLN A 164 -18.60 -12.15 10.42
CA GLN A 164 -19.37 -10.92 10.26
C GLN A 164 -18.59 -9.87 9.47
N ARG A 165 -17.32 -9.64 9.82
CA ARG A 165 -16.45 -8.70 9.11
C ARG A 165 -16.28 -9.06 7.63
N LEU A 166 -16.22 -10.36 7.29
CA LEU A 166 -16.14 -10.83 5.91
C LEU A 166 -17.45 -10.60 5.12
N PHE A 167 -18.62 -10.68 5.76
CA PHE A 167 -19.90 -10.37 5.10
C PHE A 167 -20.05 -8.89 4.76
N GLU A 168 -19.56 -8.02 5.62
CA GLU A 168 -19.60 -6.57 5.47
C GLU A 168 -18.52 -6.05 4.50
N HIS A 169 -17.73 -6.96 3.91
CA HIS A 169 -16.61 -6.57 3.07
C HIS A 169 -17.08 -5.80 1.80
N PRO A 170 -16.55 -4.60 1.54
CA PRO A 170 -17.00 -3.64 0.52
C PRO A 170 -16.77 -4.10 -0.93
N GLU A 171 -16.00 -5.16 -1.14
CA GLU A 171 -15.84 -5.82 -2.45
C GLU A 171 -16.49 -7.22 -2.50
N PRO A 172 -17.82 -7.31 -2.57
CA PRO A 172 -18.53 -8.59 -2.55
C PRO A 172 -18.16 -9.48 -3.76
N LYS A 173 -17.82 -8.88 -4.90
CA LYS A 173 -17.37 -9.63 -6.09
C LYS A 173 -16.05 -10.37 -5.86
N SER A 174 -15.12 -9.75 -5.14
CA SER A 174 -13.86 -10.37 -4.74
C SER A 174 -14.12 -11.46 -3.71
N MET A 175 -14.99 -11.19 -2.73
CA MET A 175 -15.29 -12.11 -1.64
C MET A 175 -16.03 -13.37 -2.07
N ALA A 176 -16.93 -13.27 -3.04
CA ALA A 176 -17.59 -14.43 -3.67
C ALA A 176 -16.62 -15.44 -4.31
N ARG A 177 -15.35 -15.06 -4.54
CA ARG A 177 -14.32 -15.93 -5.15
C ARG A 177 -13.15 -16.20 -4.22
N TRP A 178 -13.05 -15.47 -3.12
CA TRP A 178 -11.89 -15.48 -2.24
C TRP A 178 -11.67 -16.83 -1.55
N PRO A 179 -12.71 -17.54 -1.01
CA PRO A 179 -12.51 -18.83 -0.37
C PRO A 179 -11.79 -19.85 -1.27
N GLY A 180 -12.17 -19.92 -2.55
CA GLY A 180 -11.58 -20.85 -3.51
C GLY A 180 -10.27 -20.40 -4.17
N ARG A 181 -9.70 -19.25 -3.81
CA ARG A 181 -8.50 -18.70 -4.47
C ARG A 181 -7.40 -18.22 -3.52
N SER A 182 -7.73 -17.99 -2.27
CA SER A 182 -6.84 -17.33 -1.31
C SER A 182 -6.16 -18.35 -0.42
N ALA A 183 -4.82 -18.27 -0.33
CA ALA A 183 -4.07 -19.03 0.68
C ALA A 183 -4.51 -18.66 2.10
N SER A 184 -4.87 -17.41 2.38
CA SER A 184 -5.41 -17.03 3.70
C SER A 184 -6.76 -17.68 4.00
N ALA A 185 -7.56 -18.01 2.99
CA ALA A 185 -8.81 -18.73 3.18
C ALA A 185 -8.57 -20.23 3.44
N ALA A 186 -7.54 -20.81 2.80
CA ALA A 186 -7.10 -22.18 3.10
C ALA A 186 -6.63 -22.31 4.54
N ILE A 187 -5.76 -21.39 5.01
CA ILE A 187 -5.31 -21.37 6.41
C ILE A 187 -6.49 -21.14 7.37
N LEU A 188 -7.45 -20.27 7.01
CA LEU A 188 -8.66 -20.09 7.82
C LEU A 188 -9.47 -21.40 7.91
N CYS A 189 -9.56 -22.17 6.82
CA CYS A 189 -10.19 -23.48 6.84
C CYS A 189 -9.45 -24.43 7.80
N GLU A 190 -8.12 -24.50 7.73
CA GLU A 190 -7.28 -25.33 8.61
C GLU A 190 -7.46 -24.95 10.10
N ILE A 191 -7.63 -23.66 10.40
CA ILE A 191 -7.97 -23.21 11.77
C ILE A 191 -9.39 -23.63 12.14
N LEU A 192 -10.35 -23.49 11.22
CA LEU A 192 -11.76 -23.85 11.44
C LEU A 192 -11.93 -25.35 11.70
N THR A 193 -11.18 -26.20 11.01
CA THR A 193 -11.16 -27.67 11.16
C THR A 193 -10.29 -28.15 12.32
N GLU A 194 -9.61 -27.24 13.02
CA GLU A 194 -8.66 -27.54 14.11
C GLU A 194 -7.38 -28.27 13.68
N ASP A 195 -7.05 -28.29 12.38
CA ASP A 195 -5.75 -28.75 11.88
C ASP A 195 -4.61 -27.82 12.33
N ILE A 196 -4.94 -26.55 12.56
CA ILE A 196 -4.04 -25.53 13.10
C ILE A 196 -4.68 -24.87 14.32
N GLU A 197 -3.90 -24.67 15.37
CA GLU A 197 -4.35 -23.93 16.55
C GLU A 197 -4.58 -22.45 16.23
N LEU A 198 -5.65 -21.85 16.80
CA LEU A 198 -5.86 -20.40 16.78
C LEU A 198 -4.88 -19.71 17.74
N THR A 199 -3.60 -19.68 17.38
CA THR A 199 -2.53 -19.04 18.13
C THR A 199 -1.57 -18.32 17.19
N HIS A 200 -0.80 -17.37 17.74
CA HIS A 200 0.19 -16.66 16.95
C HIS A 200 1.33 -17.58 16.48
N GLU A 201 1.71 -18.51 17.34
CA GLU A 201 2.80 -19.47 17.20
C GLU A 201 2.50 -20.51 16.12
N ALA A 202 1.24 -20.95 16.02
CA ALA A 202 0.82 -21.84 14.94
C ALA A 202 0.88 -21.14 13.58
N LEU A 203 0.42 -19.89 13.51
CA LEU A 203 0.53 -19.06 12.30
C LEU A 203 1.99 -18.73 11.93
N ASP A 204 2.90 -18.61 12.90
CA ASP A 204 4.34 -18.35 12.66
C ASP A 204 5.04 -19.56 12.03
N ARG A 205 4.60 -20.78 12.38
CA ARG A 205 5.13 -22.04 11.84
C ARG A 205 4.57 -22.42 10.48
N HIS A 206 3.53 -21.73 10.02
CA HIS A 206 2.86 -22.07 8.77
C HIS A 206 3.77 -21.83 7.54
N PRO A 207 3.85 -22.77 6.57
CA PRO A 207 4.74 -22.65 5.42
C PRO A 207 4.45 -21.42 4.54
N THR A 208 3.17 -21.02 4.41
CA THR A 208 2.80 -19.82 3.64
C THR A 208 2.81 -18.56 4.51
N VAL A 209 4.02 -18.11 4.86
CA VAL A 209 4.28 -17.01 5.83
C VAL A 209 3.49 -15.73 5.52
N GLN A 210 3.45 -15.29 4.26
CA GLN A 210 2.76 -14.04 3.90
C GLN A 210 1.25 -14.15 4.11
N ALA A 211 0.64 -15.25 3.69
CA ALA A 211 -0.81 -15.47 3.82
C ALA A 211 -1.23 -15.64 5.29
N ALA A 212 -0.42 -16.34 6.09
CA ALA A 212 -0.60 -16.47 7.53
C ALA A 212 -0.50 -15.11 8.23
N SER A 213 0.47 -14.28 7.81
CA SER A 213 0.61 -12.92 8.34
C SER A 213 -0.58 -12.03 8.02
N LEU A 214 -1.13 -12.10 6.81
CA LEU A 214 -2.32 -11.31 6.43
C LEU A 214 -3.56 -11.78 7.21
N LEU A 215 -3.73 -13.09 7.37
CA LEU A 215 -4.82 -13.65 8.19
C LEU A 215 -4.68 -13.22 9.65
N ARG A 216 -3.48 -13.26 10.22
CA ARG A 216 -3.20 -12.79 11.59
C ARG A 216 -3.69 -11.37 11.82
N HIS A 217 -3.42 -10.44 10.90
CA HIS A 217 -3.92 -9.06 11.03
C HIS A 217 -5.45 -9.04 11.14
N SER A 218 -6.14 -9.84 10.32
CA SER A 218 -7.61 -9.94 10.36
C SER A 218 -8.12 -10.55 11.66
N LEU A 219 -7.41 -11.55 12.21
CA LEU A 219 -7.75 -12.18 13.49
C LEU A 219 -7.53 -11.24 14.68
N VAL A 220 -6.47 -10.43 14.67
CA VAL A 220 -6.22 -9.42 15.71
C VAL A 220 -7.22 -8.28 15.63
N ASP A 221 -7.53 -7.81 14.43
CA ASP A 221 -8.49 -6.72 14.18
C ASP A 221 -9.90 -7.04 14.73
N VAL A 222 -10.33 -8.29 14.63
CA VAL A 222 -11.64 -8.74 15.17
C VAL A 222 -11.56 -9.28 16.60
N GLY A 223 -10.40 -9.21 17.25
CA GLY A 223 -10.18 -9.67 18.62
C GLY A 223 -10.14 -11.19 18.81
N ALA A 224 -10.05 -11.98 17.72
CA ALA A 224 -9.88 -13.44 17.81
C ALA A 224 -8.47 -13.84 18.25
N LEU A 225 -7.49 -12.94 18.12
CA LEU A 225 -6.14 -13.06 18.69
C LEU A 225 -5.78 -11.75 19.38
N GLU A 226 -5.13 -11.84 20.54
CA GLU A 226 -4.61 -10.65 21.23
C GLU A 226 -3.53 -9.94 20.39
N PRO A 227 -3.43 -8.60 20.46
CA PRO A 227 -2.33 -7.87 19.83
C PRO A 227 -0.96 -8.37 20.32
N ARG A 228 -0.04 -8.64 19.38
CA ARG A 228 1.31 -9.14 19.68
C ARG A 228 2.35 -8.40 18.83
N ASP A 229 3.48 -8.05 19.43
CA ASP A 229 4.66 -7.57 18.70
C ASP A 229 5.32 -8.71 17.90
N THR A 230 4.69 -9.03 16.78
CA THR A 230 5.12 -10.09 15.86
C THR A 230 6.51 -9.79 15.29
N ALA A 231 6.85 -8.51 15.10
CA ALA A 231 8.12 -8.12 14.52
C ALA A 231 9.30 -8.39 15.47
N SER A 232 9.11 -8.19 16.77
CA SER A 232 10.10 -8.55 17.81
C SER A 232 10.29 -10.06 17.91
N VAL A 233 9.21 -10.85 17.94
CA VAL A 233 9.30 -12.32 18.00
C VAL A 233 10.04 -12.88 16.79
N GLN A 234 9.68 -12.43 15.58
CA GLN A 234 10.37 -12.83 14.35
C GLN A 234 11.82 -12.36 14.30
N PHE A 235 12.15 -11.24 14.93
CA PHE A 235 13.53 -10.78 15.03
C PHE A 235 14.36 -11.66 15.97
N MET A 236 13.81 -12.06 17.11
CA MET A 236 14.49 -12.98 18.03
C MET A 236 14.72 -14.35 17.39
N ALA A 237 13.70 -14.94 16.75
CA ALA A 237 13.85 -16.19 16.02
C ALA A 237 14.90 -16.07 14.90
N TRP A 238 14.91 -14.93 14.18
CA TRP A 238 15.91 -14.66 13.17
C TRP A 238 17.33 -14.57 13.72
N ILE A 239 17.55 -14.02 14.93
CA ILE A 239 18.89 -13.95 15.54
C ILE A 239 19.46 -15.35 15.73
N ASP A 240 18.65 -16.30 16.19
CA ASP A 240 19.14 -17.66 16.43
C ASP A 240 19.54 -18.35 15.13
N THR A 241 18.73 -18.26 14.07
CA THR A 241 19.12 -18.73 12.73
C THR A 241 20.32 -17.96 12.17
N PHE A 242 20.39 -16.65 12.41
CA PHE A 242 21.48 -15.80 11.94
C PHE A 242 22.82 -16.11 12.62
N LEU A 243 22.83 -16.66 13.83
CA LEU A 243 24.08 -17.02 14.51
C LEU A 243 24.52 -18.46 14.21
N GLN A 244 23.63 -19.32 13.71
CA GLN A 244 23.97 -20.69 13.33
C GLN A 244 24.98 -20.75 12.17
N GLY A 245 25.88 -21.74 12.22
CA GLY A 245 26.84 -22.05 11.15
C GLY A 245 28.05 -21.11 11.05
N ARG A 246 28.25 -20.18 11.99
CA ARG A 246 29.41 -19.27 12.03
C ARG A 246 30.55 -19.82 12.87
N PRO A 247 31.81 -19.42 12.60
CA PRO A 247 32.95 -19.75 13.44
C PRO A 247 32.71 -19.36 14.91
N GLU A 248 33.22 -20.17 15.84
CA GLU A 248 32.99 -19.98 17.28
C GLU A 248 33.52 -18.62 17.76
N HIS A 249 34.70 -18.21 17.29
CA HIS A 249 35.33 -16.96 17.70
C HIS A 249 34.52 -15.73 17.25
N ILE A 250 33.88 -15.75 16.07
CA ILE A 250 32.95 -14.69 15.63
C ILE A 250 31.70 -14.71 16.50
N THR A 251 31.13 -15.88 16.74
CA THR A 251 29.88 -16.05 17.50
C THR A 251 30.04 -15.61 18.96
N ARG A 252 31.21 -15.80 19.55
CA ARG A 252 31.54 -15.36 20.92
C ARG A 252 31.41 -13.84 21.10
N THR A 253 31.77 -13.08 20.07
CA THR A 253 31.65 -11.61 20.06
C THR A 253 30.27 -11.16 19.57
N LEU A 254 29.80 -11.74 18.47
CA LEU A 254 28.57 -11.32 17.79
C LEU A 254 27.30 -11.71 18.57
N GLY A 255 27.33 -12.84 19.28
CA GLY A 255 26.19 -13.37 20.03
C GLY A 255 25.66 -12.39 21.09
N PRO A 256 26.48 -11.95 22.06
CA PRO A 256 26.12 -10.92 23.05
C PRO A 256 25.57 -9.63 22.42
N PHE A 257 26.18 -9.17 21.33
CA PHE A 257 25.73 -7.99 20.60
C PHE A 257 24.33 -8.17 20.02
N CYS A 258 24.12 -9.25 19.27
CA CYS A 258 22.85 -9.52 18.59
C CYS A 258 21.73 -9.89 19.58
N ARG A 259 22.01 -10.64 20.64
CA ARG A 259 20.97 -11.12 21.59
C ARG A 259 20.61 -10.11 22.67
N TRP A 260 21.53 -9.21 23.04
CA TRP A 260 21.30 -8.32 24.18
C TRP A 260 21.37 -6.84 23.79
N HIS A 261 22.45 -6.40 23.15
CA HIS A 261 22.62 -4.97 22.85
C HIS A 261 21.60 -4.47 21.82
N VAL A 262 21.47 -5.16 20.69
CA VAL A 262 20.56 -4.75 19.62
C VAL A 262 19.09 -4.76 20.09
N PRO A 263 18.55 -5.83 20.72
CA PRO A 263 17.20 -5.82 21.27
C PRO A 263 16.97 -4.77 22.35
N ALA A 264 17.91 -4.56 23.28
CA ALA A 264 17.78 -3.53 24.32
C ALA A 264 17.66 -2.13 23.71
N ARG A 265 18.49 -1.84 22.70
CA ARG A 265 18.44 -0.58 21.96
C ARG A 265 17.12 -0.42 21.21
N ILE A 266 16.59 -1.48 20.59
CA ILE A 266 15.29 -1.46 19.91
C ILE A 266 14.16 -1.19 20.90
N ARG A 267 14.15 -1.86 22.07
CA ARG A 267 13.12 -1.64 23.10
C ARG A 267 13.05 -0.16 23.51
N LEU A 268 14.19 0.49 23.71
CA LEU A 268 14.25 1.93 24.00
C LEU A 268 13.71 2.79 22.85
N PHE A 269 14.00 2.43 21.60
CA PHE A 269 13.45 3.14 20.44
C PHE A 269 11.94 2.98 20.32
N VAL A 270 11.43 1.77 20.54
CA VAL A 270 10.01 1.44 20.49
C VAL A 270 9.25 2.14 21.60
N GLN A 271 9.77 2.16 22.83
CA GLN A 271 9.16 2.92 23.93
C GLN A 271 9.02 4.42 23.61
N ARG A 272 10.00 5.00 22.90
CA ARG A 272 10.00 6.43 22.57
C ARG A 272 9.18 6.81 21.34
N ASN A 273 9.11 5.93 20.34
CA ASN A 273 8.60 6.29 19.00
C ASN A 273 7.56 5.31 18.45
N GLY A 274 7.20 4.28 19.21
CA GLY A 274 6.45 3.13 18.70
C GLY A 274 7.28 2.24 17.77
N ILE A 275 6.67 1.14 17.33
CA ILE A 275 7.26 0.25 16.34
C ILE A 275 7.07 0.88 14.96
N THR A 276 8.16 1.04 14.21
CA THR A 276 8.08 1.43 12.80
C THR A 276 8.37 0.22 11.92
N ASP A 277 7.72 0.17 10.76
CA ASP A 277 7.92 -0.84 9.71
C ASP A 277 9.43 -1.13 9.41
N GLY A 278 10.31 -0.14 9.55
CA GLY A 278 11.74 -0.26 9.27
C GLY A 278 12.63 -0.61 10.47
N THR A 279 12.10 -0.66 11.70
CA THR A 279 12.89 -0.83 12.92
C THR A 279 13.71 -2.12 12.90
N PHE A 280 13.05 -3.26 12.66
CA PHE A 280 13.71 -4.56 12.66
C PHE A 280 14.52 -4.83 11.38
N VAL A 281 14.19 -4.18 10.26
CA VAL A 281 15.04 -4.20 9.05
C VAL A 281 16.39 -3.56 9.34
N ARG A 282 16.40 -2.38 9.98
CA ARG A 282 17.65 -1.70 10.40
C ARG A 282 18.42 -2.53 11.42
N ALA A 283 17.72 -3.16 12.38
CA ALA A 283 18.35 -4.04 13.36
C ALA A 283 19.06 -5.23 12.71
N ARG A 284 18.39 -5.94 11.78
CA ARG A 284 19.00 -7.03 11.00
C ARG A 284 20.21 -6.54 10.21
N ARG A 285 20.13 -5.34 9.63
CA ARG A 285 21.26 -4.72 8.92
C ARG A 285 22.44 -4.46 9.85
N VAL A 286 22.22 -3.92 11.05
CA VAL A 286 23.28 -3.72 12.06
C VAL A 286 23.97 -5.04 12.41
N CYS A 287 23.21 -6.10 12.67
CA CYS A 287 23.77 -7.43 12.95
C CYS A 287 24.57 -8.00 11.77
N ARG A 288 24.07 -7.84 10.53
CA ARG A 288 24.76 -8.29 9.31
C ARG A 288 26.08 -7.56 9.10
N ILE A 289 26.07 -6.22 9.15
CA ILE A 289 27.28 -5.43 8.94
C ILE A 289 28.33 -5.72 10.03
N ALA A 290 27.91 -5.94 11.28
CA ALA A 290 28.83 -6.39 12.32
C ALA A 290 29.47 -7.74 11.99
N ALA A 291 28.68 -8.71 11.53
CA ALA A 291 29.20 -10.00 11.11
C ALA A 291 30.14 -9.91 9.90
N ASP A 292 29.77 -9.12 8.90
CA ASP A 292 30.57 -8.93 7.68
C ASP A 292 31.92 -8.27 8.00
N PHE A 293 31.94 -7.30 8.93
CA PHE A 293 33.17 -6.69 9.41
C PHE A 293 34.05 -7.68 10.19
N LEU A 294 33.47 -8.49 11.07
CA LEU A 294 34.22 -9.53 11.80
C LEU A 294 34.80 -10.57 10.84
N ALA A 295 34.05 -10.98 9.82
CA ALA A 295 34.54 -11.90 8.80
C ALA A 295 35.67 -11.28 7.95
N HIS A 296 35.62 -9.97 7.70
CA HIS A 296 36.69 -9.25 7.01
C HIS A 296 37.98 -9.25 7.84
N LEU A 297 37.88 -8.92 9.13
CA LEU A 297 39.02 -8.98 10.05
C LEU A 297 39.60 -10.40 10.15
N ASP A 298 38.75 -11.42 10.24
CA ASP A 298 39.17 -12.83 10.29
C ASP A 298 39.90 -13.25 8.99
N THR A 299 39.43 -12.79 7.83
CA THR A 299 40.09 -13.03 6.54
C THR A 299 41.50 -12.44 6.48
N ASP A 300 41.69 -11.28 7.10
CA ASP A 300 42.97 -10.58 7.16
C ASP A 300 43.84 -11.04 8.35
N GLY A 301 43.36 -12.01 9.16
CA GLY A 301 44.07 -12.52 10.34
C GLY A 301 44.18 -11.52 11.49
N ILE A 302 43.30 -10.52 11.53
CA ILE A 302 43.31 -9.43 12.52
C ILE A 302 42.30 -9.73 13.62
N GLU A 303 42.74 -9.73 14.88
CA GLU A 303 41.84 -9.85 16.01
C GLU A 303 41.16 -8.51 16.33
N LEU A 304 39.83 -8.49 16.53
CA LEU A 304 39.08 -7.27 16.84
C LEU A 304 39.64 -6.50 18.04
N LYS A 305 40.18 -7.20 19.04
CA LYS A 305 40.72 -6.60 20.26
C LYS A 305 41.89 -5.66 19.98
N THR A 306 42.79 -6.10 19.11
CA THR A 306 44.04 -5.42 18.76
C THR A 306 43.99 -4.73 17.39
N ALA A 307 42.85 -4.84 16.69
CA ALA A 307 42.61 -4.25 15.39
C ALA A 307 42.92 -2.75 15.39
N PRO A 308 43.81 -2.29 14.50
CA PRO A 308 44.12 -0.87 14.37
C PRO A 308 42.98 -0.08 13.70
N GLN A 309 43.00 1.24 13.87
CA GLN A 309 41.93 2.13 13.38
C GLN A 309 41.86 2.15 11.84
N ASP A 310 42.99 1.99 11.16
CA ASP A 310 43.12 1.90 9.71
C ASP A 310 42.35 0.70 9.10
N ALA A 311 42.20 -0.41 9.84
CA ALA A 311 41.37 -1.54 9.41
C ALA A 311 39.88 -1.15 9.28
N VAL A 312 39.41 -0.26 10.17
CA VAL A 312 38.04 0.30 10.08
C VAL A 312 37.92 1.26 8.89
N GLU A 313 38.91 2.12 8.70
CA GLU A 313 38.94 3.10 7.61
C GLU A 313 38.98 2.42 6.24
N SER A 314 39.87 1.45 6.06
CA SER A 314 39.96 0.62 4.84
C SER A 314 38.65 -0.10 4.53
N TYR A 315 37.99 -0.68 5.54
CA TYR A 315 36.67 -1.28 5.36
C TYR A 315 35.61 -0.26 4.93
N LEU A 316 35.64 0.94 5.50
CA LEU A 316 34.68 2.01 5.19
C LEU A 316 34.93 2.67 3.84
N ASP A 317 36.18 2.74 3.38
CA ASP A 317 36.51 3.19 2.03
C ASP A 317 35.93 2.25 0.98
N ARG A 318 36.01 0.93 1.22
CA ARG A 318 35.40 -0.08 0.36
C ARG A 318 33.87 -0.13 0.48
N TYR A 319 33.32 0.11 1.67
CA TYR A 319 31.89 0.04 1.95
C TYR A 319 31.33 1.29 2.66
N PRO A 320 31.28 2.46 2.01
CA PRO A 320 30.90 3.72 2.69
C PRO A 320 29.48 3.71 3.28
N ARG A 321 28.57 2.95 2.66
CA ARG A 321 27.18 2.80 3.11
C ARG A 321 27.02 2.01 4.41
N ASN A 322 28.08 1.34 4.88
CA ASN A 322 28.09 0.53 6.09
C ASN A 322 28.45 1.34 7.34
N PHE A 323 28.84 2.60 7.17
CA PHE A 323 29.24 3.49 8.27
C PHE A 323 28.26 3.49 9.44
N GLU A 324 26.99 3.85 9.20
CA GLU A 324 26.01 3.99 10.29
C GLU A 324 25.77 2.67 11.04
N PRO A 325 25.49 1.53 10.36
CA PRO A 325 25.38 0.24 11.04
C PRO A 325 26.65 -0.18 11.79
N LEU A 326 27.83 0.03 11.20
CA LEU A 326 29.11 -0.37 11.78
C LEU A 326 29.43 0.47 13.03
N ALA A 327 29.17 1.77 13.00
CA ALA A 327 29.39 2.66 14.13
C ALA A 327 28.59 2.26 15.38
N VAL A 328 27.42 1.61 15.21
CA VAL A 328 26.65 1.05 16.35
C VAL A 328 27.42 -0.11 16.99
N PHE A 329 27.95 -1.02 16.17
CA PHE A 329 28.74 -2.15 16.63
C PHE A 329 30.05 -1.71 17.29
N LEU A 330 30.83 -0.85 16.63
CA LEU A 330 32.13 -0.39 17.14
C LEU A 330 32.00 0.39 18.44
N ARG A 331 30.95 1.22 18.58
CA ARG A 331 30.67 1.92 19.85
C ARG A 331 30.40 0.94 20.98
N TRP A 332 29.61 -0.10 20.72
CA TRP A 332 29.35 -1.15 21.72
C TRP A 332 30.62 -1.94 22.06
N ALA A 333 31.41 -2.33 21.05
CA ALA A 333 32.62 -3.11 21.23
C ALA A 333 33.68 -2.33 22.03
N SER A 334 33.88 -1.05 21.70
CA SER A 334 34.79 -0.14 22.41
C SER A 334 34.34 0.07 23.87
N GLN A 335 33.06 0.35 24.11
CA GLN A 335 32.53 0.53 25.47
C GLN A 335 32.63 -0.73 26.36
N ARG A 336 32.72 -1.92 25.75
CA ARG A 336 32.85 -3.20 26.44
C ARG A 336 34.30 -3.68 26.56
N GLY A 337 35.28 -2.91 26.06
CA GLY A 337 36.69 -3.33 26.02
C GLY A 337 36.97 -4.50 25.07
N ILE A 338 36.07 -4.76 24.12
CA ILE A 338 36.21 -5.83 23.11
C ILE A 338 37.07 -5.34 21.94
N ALA A 339 37.07 -4.04 21.67
CA ALA A 339 37.95 -3.38 20.71
C ALA A 339 38.70 -2.26 21.44
N GLU A 340 39.96 -2.49 21.79
CA GLU A 340 40.73 -1.57 22.64
C GLU A 340 41.33 -0.40 21.85
N ARG A 341 41.69 -0.65 20.59
CA ARG A 341 42.38 0.31 19.71
C ARG A 341 41.47 1.00 18.70
N ILE A 342 40.19 0.63 18.66
CA ILE A 342 39.20 1.24 17.76
C ILE A 342 38.40 2.28 18.52
N HIS A 343 38.44 3.52 18.03
CA HIS A 343 37.62 4.60 18.53
C HIS A 343 36.37 4.78 17.64
N PRO A 344 35.21 5.16 18.23
CA PRO A 344 34.03 5.47 17.43
C PRO A 344 34.33 6.61 16.46
N VAL A 345 34.33 6.31 15.15
CA VAL A 345 34.52 7.32 14.10
C VAL A 345 33.39 8.36 14.21
N PRO A 346 33.69 9.67 14.32
CA PRO A 346 32.68 10.72 14.25
C PRO A 346 31.87 10.56 12.97
N SER A 347 30.55 10.78 13.04
CA SER A 347 29.70 10.65 11.84
C SER A 347 30.19 11.60 10.74
N PRO A 348 30.62 11.12 9.56
CA PRO A 348 31.07 11.98 8.48
C PRO A 348 29.91 12.75 7.85
N TYR A 349 28.65 12.45 8.20
CA TYR A 349 27.46 12.98 7.52
C TYR A 349 27.00 14.37 8.00
N ALA A 350 27.93 15.27 8.33
CA ALA A 350 27.62 16.70 8.31
C ALA A 350 27.63 17.27 6.87
N ILE A 351 27.32 16.45 5.85
CA ILE A 351 27.45 16.85 4.46
C ILE A 351 26.06 17.16 3.84
N PRO A 352 25.86 18.39 3.32
CA PRO A 352 24.60 18.88 2.72
C PRO A 352 24.16 18.24 1.40
N TYR A 353 24.71 17.10 0.95
CA TYR A 353 24.33 16.48 -0.34
C TYR A 353 22.97 15.75 -0.35
N THR A 354 22.10 15.97 0.65
CA THR A 354 20.81 15.27 0.76
C THR A 354 19.61 16.20 0.62
N ALA A 355 19.76 17.37 0.00
CA ALA A 355 18.66 18.27 -0.31
C ALA A 355 18.58 18.52 -1.82
N TYR A 356 17.36 18.49 -2.38
CA TYR A 356 17.16 18.98 -3.74
C TYR A 356 17.49 20.48 -3.83
N PRO A 357 18.06 20.94 -4.97
CA PRO A 357 18.08 22.36 -5.30
C PRO A 357 16.66 22.95 -5.25
N ILE A 358 16.54 24.24 -4.90
CA ILE A 358 15.25 24.87 -4.66
C ILE A 358 14.28 24.75 -5.84
N ASP A 359 14.78 24.82 -7.08
CA ASP A 359 13.96 24.68 -8.29
C ASP A 359 13.45 23.26 -8.49
N THR A 360 14.30 22.26 -8.24
CA THR A 360 13.91 20.84 -8.30
C THR A 360 12.89 20.51 -7.21
N TYR A 361 13.11 21.03 -6.01
CA TYR A 361 12.16 20.92 -4.91
C TYR A 361 10.80 21.56 -5.27
N ARG A 362 10.80 22.80 -5.78
CA ARG A 362 9.58 23.50 -6.20
C ARG A 362 8.86 22.77 -7.34
N ALA A 363 9.59 22.24 -8.31
CA ALA A 363 9.03 21.45 -9.40
C ALA A 363 8.31 20.20 -8.89
N TRP A 364 8.91 19.48 -7.92
CA TRP A 364 8.26 18.33 -7.27
C TRP A 364 7.02 18.73 -6.49
N MET A 365 7.08 19.81 -5.70
CA MET A 365 5.93 20.31 -4.94
C MET A 365 4.77 20.70 -5.87
N HIS A 366 5.07 21.41 -6.97
CA HIS A 366 4.10 21.76 -7.99
C HIS A 366 3.50 20.51 -8.66
N ARG A 367 4.35 19.53 -9.01
CA ARG A 367 3.90 18.28 -9.63
C ARG A 367 2.99 17.47 -8.71
N PHE A 368 3.31 17.34 -7.42
CA PHE A 368 2.39 16.70 -6.48
C PHE A 368 1.07 17.46 -6.31
N ALA A 369 1.09 18.79 -6.43
CA ALA A 369 -0.12 19.59 -6.38
C ALA A 369 -1.01 19.41 -7.62
N THR A 370 -0.44 19.21 -8.81
CA THR A 370 -1.18 19.34 -10.10
C THR A 370 -1.33 18.06 -10.91
N ASP A 371 -0.39 17.11 -10.83
CA ASP A 371 -0.33 15.92 -11.68
C ASP A 371 -1.30 14.81 -11.20
N GLU A 372 -2.50 14.74 -11.78
CA GLU A 372 -3.52 13.73 -11.45
C GLU A 372 -3.14 12.30 -11.90
N THR A 373 -2.06 12.11 -12.68
CA THR A 373 -1.57 10.78 -13.04
C THR A 373 -0.88 10.09 -11.85
N ILE A 374 -0.37 10.88 -10.91
CA ILE A 374 0.23 10.38 -9.67
C ILE A 374 -0.89 9.95 -8.73
N ARG A 375 -0.75 8.75 -8.14
CA ARG A 375 -1.72 8.22 -7.18
C ARG A 375 -1.95 9.21 -6.03
N LEU A 376 -3.21 9.42 -5.67
CA LEU A 376 -3.64 10.40 -4.65
C LEU A 376 -2.81 10.32 -3.36
N ARG A 377 -2.66 9.13 -2.77
CA ARG A 377 -1.86 8.93 -1.56
C ARG A 377 -0.41 9.39 -1.70
N THR A 378 0.19 9.19 -2.88
CA THR A 378 1.60 9.51 -3.15
C THR A 378 1.78 11.02 -3.26
N ARG A 379 0.80 11.70 -3.88
CA ARG A 379 0.75 13.17 -3.92
C ARG A 379 0.66 13.77 -2.52
N ILE A 380 -0.28 13.28 -1.70
CA ILE A 380 -0.43 13.75 -0.32
C ILE A 380 0.86 13.47 0.48
N CYS A 381 1.45 12.28 0.35
CA CYS A 381 2.70 11.96 1.02
C CYS A 381 3.86 12.86 0.58
N GLY A 382 4.00 13.12 -0.72
CA GLY A 382 5.03 14.01 -1.26
C GLY A 382 4.88 15.45 -0.75
N LEU A 383 3.66 15.99 -0.80
CA LEU A 383 3.36 17.33 -0.29
C LEU A 383 3.61 17.44 1.21
N LEU A 384 3.10 16.50 2.02
CA LEU A 384 3.30 16.53 3.46
C LEU A 384 4.79 16.37 3.83
N ALA A 385 5.52 15.50 3.14
CA ALA A 385 6.96 15.34 3.35
C ALA A 385 7.74 16.60 2.94
N GLY A 386 7.32 17.26 1.85
CA GLY A 386 7.95 18.47 1.35
C GLY A 386 7.66 19.71 2.19
N ILE A 387 6.50 19.83 2.85
CA ILE A 387 6.24 20.98 3.73
C ILE A 387 6.77 20.79 5.15
N SER A 388 6.83 19.55 5.65
CA SER A 388 7.15 19.28 7.06
C SER A 388 8.51 18.62 7.28
N GLY A 389 9.15 18.12 6.22
CA GLY A 389 10.37 17.33 6.34
C GLY A 389 10.18 15.94 6.97
N ARG A 390 8.94 15.54 7.24
CA ARG A 390 8.65 14.29 7.98
C ARG A 390 8.80 13.04 7.10
N PRO A 391 9.26 11.93 7.70
CA PRO A 391 9.42 10.68 6.96
C PRO A 391 8.07 10.11 6.54
N SER A 392 8.08 9.32 5.45
CA SER A 392 6.90 8.58 5.01
C SER A 392 6.36 7.63 6.08
N THR A 393 7.18 7.18 7.04
CA THR A 393 6.73 6.39 8.20
C THR A 393 5.79 7.17 9.10
N THR A 394 6.08 8.45 9.37
CA THR A 394 5.19 9.30 10.15
C THR A 394 3.92 9.61 9.35
N ILE A 395 4.07 9.93 8.06
CA ILE A 395 2.94 10.30 7.21
C ILE A 395 1.99 9.12 6.99
N ALA A 396 2.52 7.91 6.83
CA ALA A 396 1.72 6.69 6.69
C ALA A 396 0.84 6.43 7.93
N GLY A 397 1.37 6.69 9.12
CA GLY A 397 0.69 6.51 10.40
C GLY A 397 -0.11 7.73 10.86
N LEU A 398 -0.51 8.64 9.96
CA LEU A 398 -1.42 9.71 10.33
C LEU A 398 -2.85 9.18 10.46
N THR A 399 -3.54 9.66 11.50
CA THR A 399 -4.96 9.36 11.75
C THR A 399 -5.82 10.60 11.53
N THR A 400 -7.14 10.43 11.50
CA THR A 400 -8.12 11.52 11.51
C THR A 400 -7.95 12.41 12.73
N ALA A 401 -7.48 11.88 13.87
CA ALA A 401 -7.14 12.67 15.05
C ALA A 401 -5.93 13.60 14.86
N SER A 402 -5.12 13.40 13.82
CA SER A 402 -4.07 14.34 13.42
C SER A 402 -4.60 15.55 12.65
N ILE A 403 -5.87 15.51 12.19
CA ILE A 403 -6.50 16.56 11.40
C ILE A 403 -7.46 17.35 12.28
N ILE A 404 -7.46 18.67 12.12
CA ILE A 404 -8.51 19.57 12.60
C ILE A 404 -9.10 20.23 11.35
N ASP A 405 -10.34 19.92 11.01
CA ASP A 405 -11.03 20.45 9.82
C ASP A 405 -12.17 21.35 10.28
N ASP A 406 -12.00 22.66 10.15
CA ASP A 406 -12.94 23.70 10.59
C ASP A 406 -13.32 24.64 9.43
N THR A 407 -14.02 25.74 9.74
CA THR A 407 -14.43 26.73 8.74
C THR A 407 -13.26 27.56 8.19
N ASP A 408 -12.18 27.69 8.95
CA ASP A 408 -11.02 28.53 8.63
C ASP A 408 -9.97 27.76 7.81
N GLY A 409 -10.06 26.44 7.79
CA GLY A 409 -9.25 25.58 6.95
C GLY A 409 -9.04 24.20 7.54
N MET A 410 -8.09 23.47 6.97
CA MET A 410 -7.66 22.19 7.53
C MET A 410 -6.28 22.36 8.15
N GLN A 411 -6.16 22.09 9.43
CA GLN A 411 -4.89 22.04 10.15
C GLN A 411 -4.40 20.60 10.32
N LEU A 412 -3.08 20.44 10.38
CA LEU A 412 -2.41 19.18 10.66
C LEU A 412 -1.55 19.30 11.91
N ARG A 413 -1.70 18.34 12.81
CA ARG A 413 -0.87 18.20 14.00
C ARG A 413 0.18 17.11 13.79
N LEU A 414 1.45 17.53 13.64
CA LEU A 414 2.62 16.63 13.56
C LEU A 414 3.48 16.69 14.83
N GLY A 415 3.58 17.86 15.46
CA GLY A 415 4.16 18.07 16.78
C GLY A 415 3.12 18.55 17.81
N ALA A 416 3.55 19.41 18.73
CA ALA A 416 2.68 19.99 19.74
C ALA A 416 1.69 21.01 19.14
N THR A 417 2.16 21.80 18.18
CA THR A 417 1.36 22.90 17.58
C THR A 417 0.84 22.49 16.21
N PRO A 418 -0.49 22.54 15.97
CA PRO A 418 -1.04 22.32 14.64
C PRO A 418 -0.69 23.48 13.70
N PHE A 419 -0.60 23.19 12.40
CA PHE A 419 -0.36 24.22 11.37
C PHE A 419 -1.36 24.11 10.23
N GLN A 420 -1.68 25.24 9.62
CA GLN A 420 -2.61 25.33 8.49
C GLN A 420 -2.03 24.65 7.25
N LEU A 421 -2.81 23.77 6.62
CA LEU A 421 -2.40 23.10 5.39
C LEU A 421 -2.66 23.99 4.18
N PRO A 422 -1.65 24.26 3.34
CA PRO A 422 -1.85 25.04 2.13
C PRO A 422 -2.66 24.27 1.08
N PRO A 423 -3.47 24.94 0.23
CA PRO A 423 -4.04 24.31 -0.96
C PRO A 423 -2.95 23.66 -1.84
N PRO A 424 -3.21 22.49 -2.45
CA PRO A 424 -4.48 21.75 -2.51
C PRO A 424 -4.63 20.65 -1.44
N LEU A 425 -3.76 20.60 -0.42
CA LEU A 425 -3.75 19.49 0.56
C LEU A 425 -5.11 19.22 1.23
N PRO A 426 -5.87 20.23 1.70
CA PRO A 426 -7.18 19.98 2.31
C PRO A 426 -8.13 19.20 1.38
N ALA A 427 -8.21 19.59 0.11
CA ALA A 427 -9.07 18.93 -0.88
C ALA A 427 -8.61 17.49 -1.18
N LEU A 428 -7.29 17.28 -1.30
CA LEU A 428 -6.72 15.95 -1.53
C LEU A 428 -6.96 15.01 -0.35
N ILE A 429 -6.82 15.51 0.88
CA ILE A 429 -7.06 14.73 2.11
C ILE A 429 -8.54 14.37 2.23
N ARG A 430 -9.47 15.30 1.99
CA ARG A 430 -10.92 15.00 1.98
C ARG A 430 -11.27 13.92 0.93
N ARG A 431 -10.70 14.01 -0.28
CA ARG A 431 -10.85 12.98 -1.32
C ARG A 431 -10.28 11.63 -0.89
N GLN A 432 -9.16 11.62 -0.17
CA GLN A 432 -8.56 10.40 0.37
C GLN A 432 -9.44 9.77 1.45
N LEU A 433 -10.00 10.57 2.37
CA LEU A 433 -10.92 10.11 3.42
C LEU A 433 -12.24 9.58 2.85
N ALA A 434 -12.74 10.18 1.76
CA ALA A 434 -13.94 9.73 1.06
C ALA A 434 -13.74 8.46 0.20
N THR A 435 -12.50 7.99 0.00
CA THR A 435 -12.23 6.81 -0.82
C THR A 435 -12.74 5.54 -0.12
N PRO A 436 -13.52 4.66 -0.80
CA PRO A 436 -14.01 3.42 -0.20
C PRO A 436 -12.86 2.57 0.35
N ARG A 437 -12.95 2.28 1.65
CA ARG A 437 -11.98 1.43 2.37
C ARG A 437 -12.25 -0.03 2.04
N ARG A 438 -11.24 -0.91 2.05
CA ARG A 438 -11.40 -2.34 1.67
C ARG A 438 -11.70 -3.27 2.85
N TRP A 439 -11.06 -3.04 3.99
CA TRP A 439 -11.14 -3.97 5.13
C TRP A 439 -11.64 -3.29 6.41
N ASP A 440 -11.66 -1.96 6.39
CA ASP A 440 -11.49 -1.16 7.60
C ASP A 440 -12.35 0.09 7.49
N THR A 441 -13.67 -0.11 7.44
CA THR A 441 -14.67 0.96 7.28
C THR A 441 -14.66 1.93 8.46
N GLU A 442 -14.25 1.47 9.63
CA GLU A 442 -14.21 2.26 10.87
C GLU A 442 -12.82 2.85 11.18
N SER A 443 -11.83 2.63 10.32
CA SER A 443 -10.47 3.05 10.65
C SER A 443 -10.28 4.55 10.76
N THR A 444 -9.49 4.91 11.76
CA THR A 444 -9.05 6.28 11.97
C THR A 444 -7.85 6.63 11.10
N TRP A 445 -7.21 5.68 10.41
CA TRP A 445 -6.06 5.97 9.54
C TRP A 445 -6.46 6.83 8.33
N ILE A 446 -5.63 7.80 7.96
CA ILE A 446 -5.76 8.54 6.69
C ILE A 446 -5.42 7.62 5.51
N PHE A 447 -4.43 6.74 5.71
CA PHE A 447 -3.94 5.79 4.71
C PHE A 447 -4.09 4.35 5.20
N PRO A 448 -5.32 3.80 5.27
CA PRO A 448 -5.52 2.42 5.70
C PRO A 448 -4.87 1.43 4.71
N SER A 449 -4.35 0.33 5.24
CA SER A 449 -3.81 -0.75 4.43
C SER A 449 -4.95 -1.46 3.69
N LYS A 450 -4.70 -1.82 2.43
CA LYS A 450 -5.62 -2.65 1.65
C LYS A 450 -5.48 -4.14 1.93
N LEU A 451 -4.42 -4.53 2.65
CA LEU A 451 -4.02 -5.93 2.86
C LEU A 451 -4.02 -6.32 4.33
N ARG A 452 -3.63 -5.40 5.22
CA ARG A 452 -3.51 -5.63 6.67
C ARG A 452 -4.71 -4.97 7.35
N ALA A 453 -5.59 -5.75 7.97
CA ALA A 453 -6.70 -5.25 8.77
C ALA A 453 -6.19 -4.41 9.96
N GLY A 454 -6.92 -3.36 10.34
CA GLY A 454 -6.61 -2.49 11.49
C GLY A 454 -5.33 -1.64 11.36
N GLU A 455 -4.63 -1.72 10.24
CA GLU A 455 -3.28 -1.17 10.06
C GLU A 455 -3.22 -0.12 8.95
N HIS A 456 -2.27 0.80 9.07
CA HIS A 456 -1.99 1.74 7.99
C HIS A 456 -1.13 1.11 6.87
N VAL A 457 -1.13 1.75 5.70
CA VAL A 457 -0.29 1.37 4.56
C VAL A 457 1.17 1.34 4.99
N HIS A 458 1.90 0.31 4.54
CA HIS A 458 3.31 0.20 4.84
C HIS A 458 4.09 1.36 4.19
N ALA A 459 4.95 2.04 4.95
CA ALA A 459 5.61 3.27 4.50
C ALA A 459 6.49 3.08 3.25
N SER A 460 7.05 1.87 3.07
CA SER A 460 7.82 1.54 1.87
C SER A 460 7.01 1.67 0.57
N ARG A 461 5.67 1.58 0.62
CA ARG A 461 4.84 1.77 -0.57
C ARG A 461 4.99 3.18 -1.12
N PHE A 462 5.03 4.20 -0.26
CA PHE A 462 5.31 5.56 -0.69
C PHE A 462 6.70 5.69 -1.29
N THR A 463 7.71 5.10 -0.63
CA THR A 463 9.09 5.13 -1.12
C THR A 463 9.21 4.48 -2.50
N THR A 464 8.63 3.28 -2.70
CA THR A 464 8.66 2.60 -4.00
C THR A 464 7.92 3.39 -5.08
N GLU A 465 6.76 3.97 -4.75
CA GLU A 465 6.00 4.79 -5.70
C GLU A 465 6.76 6.05 -6.13
N LEU A 466 7.41 6.73 -5.19
CA LEU A 466 8.22 7.91 -5.47
C LEU A 466 9.49 7.55 -6.24
N GLN A 467 10.12 6.42 -5.92
CA GLN A 467 11.27 5.90 -6.68
C GLN A 467 10.92 5.62 -8.15
N HIS A 468 9.75 5.03 -8.43
CA HIS A 468 9.29 4.83 -9.81
C HIS A 468 9.05 6.14 -10.58
N LEU A 469 8.84 7.25 -9.87
CA LEU A 469 8.73 8.58 -10.45
C LEU A 469 10.11 9.27 -10.57
N ASN A 470 11.20 8.62 -10.15
CA ASN A 470 12.53 9.22 -9.97
C ASN A 470 12.55 10.39 -8.97
N CYS A 471 11.66 10.37 -7.97
CA CYS A 471 11.64 11.31 -6.87
C CYS A 471 12.37 10.72 -5.66
N GLY A 472 13.49 11.34 -5.29
CA GLY A 472 14.23 11.08 -4.07
C GLY A 472 13.52 11.69 -2.86
N LEU A 473 12.84 10.85 -2.06
CA LEU A 473 12.12 11.32 -0.87
C LEU A 473 13.07 11.89 0.20
N VAL A 474 14.32 11.40 0.24
CA VAL A 474 15.33 11.91 1.19
C VAL A 474 15.70 13.34 0.81
N GLU A 475 15.95 13.57 -0.47
CA GLU A 475 16.34 14.83 -1.10
C GLU A 475 15.22 15.88 -0.98
N LEU A 476 13.97 15.47 -1.20
CA LEU A 476 12.80 16.32 -1.02
C LEU A 476 12.67 16.78 0.44
N ARG A 477 12.81 15.86 1.39
CA ARG A 477 12.73 16.16 2.82
C ARG A 477 13.90 17.00 3.30
N GLY A 478 15.09 16.76 2.77
CA GLY A 478 16.27 17.56 3.10
C GLY A 478 16.08 19.00 2.68
N ALA A 479 15.56 19.25 1.48
CA ALA A 479 15.22 20.60 1.03
C ALA A 479 14.15 21.26 1.93
N ALA A 480 13.12 20.52 2.35
CA ALA A 480 12.10 21.01 3.28
C ALA A 480 12.72 21.44 4.62
N LEU A 481 13.50 20.56 5.25
CA LEU A 481 14.12 20.81 6.55
C LEU A 481 15.15 21.94 6.49
N LEU A 482 15.92 22.02 5.40
CA LEU A 482 16.87 23.11 5.18
C LEU A 482 16.15 24.47 5.13
N ASN A 483 15.08 24.58 4.35
CA ASN A 483 14.29 25.81 4.26
C ASN A 483 13.65 26.18 5.61
N LEU A 484 13.02 25.22 6.29
CA LEU A 484 12.41 25.45 7.60
C LEU A 484 13.47 25.90 8.63
N ALA A 485 14.57 25.18 8.76
CA ALA A 485 15.64 25.47 9.71
C ALA A 485 16.35 26.81 9.43
N ALA A 486 16.39 27.27 8.17
CA ALA A 486 16.87 28.60 7.81
C ALA A 486 15.94 29.73 8.27
N THR A 487 14.63 29.44 8.39
CA THR A 487 13.61 30.44 8.75
C THR A 487 13.16 30.42 10.21
N MET A 488 13.49 29.39 10.98
CA MET A 488 12.96 29.24 12.34
C MET A 488 13.94 28.65 13.36
N PRO A 489 13.83 29.04 14.65
CA PRO A 489 14.61 28.46 15.74
C PRO A 489 14.29 26.97 15.99
N VAL A 490 15.17 26.27 16.73
CA VAL A 490 15.03 24.83 17.04
C VAL A 490 13.69 24.50 17.68
N ALA A 491 13.28 25.26 18.71
CA ALA A 491 12.07 24.95 19.47
C ALA A 491 10.80 25.05 18.62
N PRO A 492 10.50 26.17 17.92
CA PRO A 492 9.38 26.23 16.98
C PRO A 492 9.41 25.16 15.88
N LEU A 493 10.60 24.81 15.36
CA LEU A 493 10.74 23.74 14.37
C LEU A 493 10.30 22.39 14.95
N CYS A 494 10.72 22.08 16.18
CA CYS A 494 10.31 20.86 16.87
C CYS A 494 8.81 20.85 17.15
N ASP A 495 8.25 21.97 17.61
CA ASP A 495 6.83 22.07 17.98
C ASP A 495 5.91 21.90 16.78
N LEU A 496 6.28 22.44 15.61
CA LEU A 496 5.48 22.34 14.39
C LEU A 496 5.64 20.98 13.69
N THR A 497 6.86 20.48 13.57
CA THR A 497 7.13 19.26 12.78
C THR A 497 7.08 17.98 13.61
N GLY A 498 7.21 18.06 14.94
CA GLY A 498 7.43 16.91 15.81
C GLY A 498 8.81 16.27 15.63
N ALA A 499 9.79 17.00 15.08
CA ALA A 499 11.19 16.56 15.03
C ALA A 499 11.84 16.63 16.42
N SER A 500 12.87 15.81 16.65
CA SER A 500 13.62 15.89 17.90
C SER A 500 14.57 17.10 17.90
N PRO A 501 14.89 17.68 19.07
CA PRO A 501 15.81 18.82 19.18
C PRO A 501 17.16 18.56 18.51
N ASN A 502 17.70 17.35 18.63
CA ASN A 502 18.97 16.98 17.99
C ASN A 502 18.89 16.99 16.45
N VAL A 503 17.76 16.56 15.87
CA VAL A 503 17.56 16.59 14.42
C VAL A 503 17.41 18.03 13.95
N ALA A 504 16.60 18.84 14.64
CA ALA A 504 16.39 20.24 14.34
C ALA A 504 17.70 21.05 14.43
N ALA A 505 18.46 20.89 15.51
CA ALA A 505 19.75 21.55 15.70
C ALA A 505 20.75 21.19 14.59
N ARG A 506 20.81 19.92 14.17
CA ARG A 506 21.66 19.49 13.06
C ARG A 506 21.30 20.18 11.75
N TRP A 507 20.00 20.28 11.43
CA TRP A 507 19.55 20.98 10.23
C TRP A 507 19.80 22.49 10.30
N GLN A 508 19.77 23.10 11.49
CA GLN A 508 20.21 24.49 11.66
C GLN A 508 21.70 24.68 11.40
N THR A 509 22.57 23.78 11.88
CA THR A 509 24.00 23.85 11.56
C THR A 509 24.23 23.78 10.05
N VAL A 510 23.50 22.93 9.35
CA VAL A 510 23.58 22.79 7.88
C VAL A 510 23.03 24.03 7.16
N ALA A 511 21.93 24.61 7.64
CA ALA A 511 21.40 25.87 7.09
C ALA A 511 22.38 27.03 7.31
N ALA A 512 22.99 27.11 8.49
CA ALA A 512 23.96 28.15 8.84
C ALA A 512 25.29 27.99 8.08
N SER A 513 25.73 26.76 7.78
CA SER A 513 26.98 26.54 7.04
C SER A 513 26.90 27.01 5.58
N ALA A 514 25.71 27.02 4.97
CA ALA A 514 25.48 27.65 3.68
C ALA A 514 25.72 29.18 3.73
N TYR A 515 25.40 29.83 4.86
CA TYR A 515 25.72 31.25 5.09
C TYR A 515 27.17 31.50 5.52
N ALA A 516 27.85 30.51 6.10
CA ALA A 516 29.26 30.62 6.51
C ALA A 516 30.24 30.78 5.33
N GLN A 517 29.81 30.48 4.10
CA GLN A 517 30.58 30.74 2.87
C GLN A 517 30.44 32.19 2.37
N TYR A 518 29.44 32.93 2.85
CA TYR A 518 29.13 34.29 2.40
C TYR A 518 30.24 35.33 2.65
N PRO A 519 31.01 35.29 3.76
CA PRO A 519 32.16 36.18 3.96
C PRO A 519 33.27 36.02 2.91
N ALA A 520 33.38 34.84 2.28
CA ALA A 520 34.38 34.58 1.24
C ALA A 520 33.94 35.05 -0.16
N ILE A 521 32.65 35.36 -0.35
CA ILE A 521 32.06 35.81 -1.64
C ILE A 521 31.95 37.34 -1.70
N ARG A 522 32.09 38.04 -0.57
CA ARG A 522 32.23 39.50 -0.58
C ARG A 522 33.51 39.87 -1.34
N PRO A 523 33.44 40.64 -2.45
CA PRO A 523 34.63 41.29 -2.96
C PRO A 523 35.22 42.11 -1.81
N ARG A 524 36.52 41.93 -1.51
CA ARG A 524 37.23 42.88 -0.64
C ARG A 524 37.05 44.25 -1.30
N ALA A 525 36.43 45.18 -0.57
CA ALA A 525 36.42 46.56 -1.01
C ALA A 525 37.89 46.96 -1.22
N GLU A 526 38.26 47.25 -2.46
CA GLU A 526 39.56 47.86 -2.76
C GLU A 526 39.63 49.19 -2.01
N PRO A 527 40.75 49.51 -1.36
CA PRO A 527 40.94 50.81 -0.74
C PRO A 527 40.88 51.87 -1.84
N ASP A 528 39.98 52.82 -1.64
CA ASP A 528 39.74 53.96 -2.52
C ASP A 528 41.05 54.78 -2.66
N HIS A 529 41.76 54.61 -3.77
CA HIS A 529 42.86 55.47 -4.15
C HIS A 529 42.28 56.79 -4.67
N SER A 530 41.93 57.68 -3.76
CA SER A 530 41.64 59.08 -4.10
C SER A 530 42.93 59.77 -4.54
N ILE A 531 43.06 59.78 -5.86
CA ILE A 531 43.78 60.67 -6.76
C ILE A 531 44.29 61.96 -6.07
N SER A 532 45.61 62.11 -6.02
CA SER A 532 46.23 63.39 -5.72
C SER A 532 46.00 64.36 -6.88
N VAL A 533 45.20 65.40 -6.67
CA VAL A 533 45.18 66.57 -7.55
C VAL A 533 46.03 67.65 -6.89
N ARG A 534 47.16 68.00 -7.51
CA ARG A 534 47.98 69.17 -7.16
C ARG A 534 48.18 70.08 -8.37
N SER A 535 48.12 71.38 -8.05
CA SER A 535 48.47 72.59 -8.83
C SER A 535 47.37 73.09 -9.78
N ARG A 536 47.01 74.38 -9.85
CA ARG A 536 47.73 75.66 -9.62
C ARG A 536 46.73 76.75 -9.13
N ALA A 537 47.04 77.55 -8.11
CA ALA A 537 47.49 78.95 -8.17
C ALA A 537 46.62 79.92 -9.01
N ASN A 538 45.87 80.83 -8.35
CA ASN A 538 46.09 82.28 -8.41
C ASN A 538 45.11 83.05 -7.49
N GLU A 539 45.66 84.10 -6.85
CA GLU A 539 45.05 85.23 -6.10
C GLU A 539 44.41 84.98 -4.74
#